data_AF-A0A977TF96-F1
#
_entry.id   AF-A0A977TF96-F1
#
_cell.length_a   1.000
_cell.length_b   1.000
_cell.length_c   1.000
_cell.angle_alpha   90.00
_cell.angle_beta   90.00
_cell.angle_gamma   90.00
#
_symmetry.space_group_name_H-M   'P 1'
#
loop_
_entity.id
_entity.type
_entity.pdbx_description
1 polymer ?
#
loop_
_entity_poly.entity_id
_entity_poly.type
_entity_poly.pdbx_seq_one_letter_code
_entity_poly.pdbx_strand_id
1 'polypeptide(L)'
;HEFIRMHREALECDYVSAHLHEWIDLIFGYKQTGEEALKAHNVFHHLFYEGAVDIDKIEDPVKRNATISFIHNFGQMPKQLFKRPHRQRKVFSSTPTAAAD
;
A
#
# COMPACT_ATOMS: atom_id res chain seq x y z
N HIS A 1 -16.95 11.94 -18.18
CA HIS A 1 -17.57 10.85 -17.39
C HIS A 1 -17.03 9.46 -17.75
N GLU A 2 -16.74 9.17 -19.02
CA GLU A 2 -16.25 7.86 -19.46
C GLU A 2 -14.93 7.42 -18.79
N PHE A 3 -13.94 8.31 -18.68
CA PHE A 3 -12.66 8.01 -18.04
C PHE A 3 -12.82 7.41 -16.62
N ILE A 4 -13.60 8.07 -15.75
CA ILE A 4 -13.85 7.58 -14.38
C ILE A 4 -14.63 6.26 -14.39
N ARG A 5 -15.61 6.12 -15.29
CA ARG A 5 -16.39 4.86 -15.44
C ARG A 5 -15.46 3.70 -15.78
N MET A 6 -14.58 3.87 -16.76
CA MET A 6 -13.62 2.85 -17.18
C MET A 6 -12.64 2.46 -16.06
N HIS A 7 -12.13 3.43 -15.29
CA HIS A 7 -11.25 3.15 -14.17
C HIS A 7 -11.94 2.36 -13.07
N ARG A 8 -13.20 2.69 -12.77
CA ARG A 8 -14.02 1.93 -11.82
C ARG A 8 -14.28 0.51 -12.32
N GLU A 9 -14.62 0.33 -13.59
CA GLU A 9 -14.83 -1.00 -14.17
C GLU A 9 -13.55 -1.86 -14.12
N ALA A 10 -12.40 -1.25 -14.40
CA ALA A 10 -11.11 -1.93 -14.25
C ALA A 10 -10.80 -2.30 -12.79
N LEU A 11 -11.09 -1.41 -11.83
CA LEU A 11 -10.88 -1.68 -10.41
C LEU A 11 -11.76 -2.83 -9.88
N GLU A 12 -13.00 -2.93 -10.37
CA GLU A 12 -13.98 -3.92 -9.92
C GLU A 12 -13.90 -5.25 -10.71
N CYS A 13 -13.01 -5.37 -11.70
CA CYS A 13 -12.93 -6.59 -12.51
C CYS A 13 -12.34 -7.78 -11.74
N ASP A 14 -12.56 -8.98 -12.29
CA ASP A 14 -12.11 -10.25 -11.71
C ASP A 14 -10.60 -10.30 -11.50
N TYR A 15 -9.83 -9.78 -12.46
CA TYR A 15 -8.36 -9.73 -12.36
C TYR A 15 -7.91 -8.89 -11.15
N VAL A 16 -8.39 -7.64 -11.04
CA VAL A 16 -8.02 -6.79 -9.91
C VAL A 16 -8.54 -7.39 -8.60
N SER A 17 -9.75 -7.92 -8.56
CA SER A 17 -10.28 -8.61 -7.38
C SER A 17 -9.38 -9.78 -6.92
N ALA A 18 -8.85 -10.57 -7.85
CA ALA A 18 -7.95 -11.68 -7.54
C ALA A 18 -6.57 -11.22 -7.02
N HIS A 19 -6.09 -10.03 -7.40
CA HIS A 19 -4.73 -9.57 -7.13
C HIS A 19 -4.61 -8.35 -6.18
N LEU A 20 -5.71 -7.68 -5.84
CA LEU A 20 -5.69 -6.46 -5.02
C LEU A 20 -5.04 -6.67 -3.64
N HIS A 21 -5.14 -7.89 -3.09
CA HIS A 21 -4.49 -8.28 -1.84
C HIS A 21 -2.96 -8.09 -1.87
N GLU A 22 -2.32 -8.21 -3.04
CA GLU A 22 -0.87 -8.02 -3.20
C GLU A 22 -0.48 -6.54 -3.08
N TRP A 23 -1.29 -5.63 -3.64
CA TRP A 23 -1.10 -4.19 -3.45
C TRP A 23 -1.36 -3.79 -1.99
N ILE A 24 -2.39 -4.38 -1.37
CA ILE A 24 -2.68 -4.20 0.05
C ILE A 24 -1.50 -4.64 0.92
N ASP A 25 -0.81 -5.73 0.56
CA ASP A 25 0.40 -6.20 1.25
C ASP A 25 1.57 -5.22 1.16
N LEU A 26 1.71 -4.48 0.06
CA LEU A 26 2.73 -3.44 -0.12
C LEU A 26 2.43 -2.20 0.72
N ILE A 27 1.18 -1.73 0.71
CA ILE A 27 0.83 -0.42 1.28
C ILE A 27 0.47 -0.50 2.77
N PHE A 28 -0.15 -1.58 3.23
CA PHE A 28 -0.61 -1.73 4.61
C PHE A 28 -0.11 -3.02 5.29
N GLY A 29 0.57 -3.88 4.54
CA GLY A 29 0.85 -5.24 4.97
C GLY A 29 2.30 -5.56 5.24
N TYR A 30 2.58 -6.87 5.17
CA TYR A 30 3.87 -7.41 5.58
C TYR A 30 5.04 -7.01 4.64
N LYS A 31 4.74 -6.54 3.42
CA LYS A 31 5.73 -6.04 2.45
C LYS A 31 5.97 -4.52 2.55
N GLN A 32 5.40 -3.85 3.55
CA GLN A 32 5.62 -2.42 3.76
C GLN A 32 7.00 -2.09 4.35
N THR A 33 7.55 -2.99 5.17
CA THR A 33 8.83 -2.80 5.88
C THR A 33 9.67 -4.07 5.91
N GLY A 34 10.93 -3.96 6.38
CA GLY A 34 11.83 -5.10 6.55
C GLY A 34 12.33 -5.71 5.24
N GLU A 35 12.75 -6.97 5.31
CA GLU A 35 13.35 -7.70 4.19
C GLU A 35 12.36 -7.89 3.02
N GLU A 36 11.07 -8.07 3.34
CA GLU A 36 10.03 -8.26 2.33
C GLU A 36 9.79 -6.99 1.51
N ALA A 37 9.94 -5.81 2.11
CA ALA A 37 9.91 -4.54 1.38
C ALA A 37 11.11 -4.40 0.43
N LEU A 38 12.30 -4.84 0.84
CA LEU A 38 13.49 -4.83 -0.02
C LEU A 38 13.30 -5.74 -1.24
N LYS A 39 12.84 -6.98 -1.01
CA LYS A 39 12.54 -7.96 -2.07
C LYS A 39 11.49 -7.44 -3.06
N ALA A 40 10.51 -6.68 -2.57
CA ALA A 40 9.44 -6.11 -3.38
C ALA A 40 9.77 -4.72 -3.98
N HIS A 41 10.98 -4.19 -3.76
CA HIS A 41 11.38 -2.83 -4.16
C HIS A 41 10.43 -1.74 -3.63
N ASN A 42 9.99 -1.88 -2.38
CA ASN A 42 8.97 -1.06 -1.72
C ASN A 42 9.50 -0.34 -0.47
N VAL A 43 10.77 0.10 -0.50
CA VAL A 43 11.39 0.85 0.59
C VAL A 43 11.38 2.34 0.28
N PHE A 44 10.91 3.14 1.23
CA PHE A 44 10.81 4.59 1.14
C PHE A 44 11.81 5.29 2.07
N HIS A 45 11.84 6.62 2.02
CA HIS A 45 12.67 7.41 2.92
C HIS A 45 12.30 7.13 4.38
N HIS A 46 13.29 6.99 5.26
CA HIS A 46 13.08 6.57 6.65
C HIS A 46 12.07 7.45 7.41
N LEU A 47 12.03 8.76 7.12
CA LEU A 47 11.08 9.71 7.71
C LEU A 47 9.61 9.47 7.35
N PHE A 48 9.32 8.65 6.34
CA PHE A 48 7.93 8.38 5.94
C PHE A 48 7.28 7.35 6.87
N TYR A 49 8.05 6.58 7.63
CA TYR A 49 7.52 5.53 8.50
C TYR A 49 7.15 6.08 9.88
N GLU A 50 5.98 5.66 10.37
CA GLU A 50 5.48 5.99 11.71
C GLU A 50 6.53 5.62 12.78
N GLY A 51 6.84 6.57 13.67
CA GLY A 51 7.78 6.36 14.78
C GLY A 51 9.26 6.36 14.39
N ALA A 52 9.62 6.65 13.13
CA ALA A 52 11.02 6.73 12.71
C ALA A 52 11.79 7.90 13.35
N VAL A 53 11.10 8.97 13.76
CA VAL A 53 11.67 10.12 14.45
C VAL A 53 10.73 10.60 15.55
N ASP A 54 11.29 10.85 16.73
CA ASP A 54 10.63 11.55 17.82
C ASP A 54 10.91 13.05 17.70
N ILE A 55 9.93 13.79 17.15
CA ILE A 55 10.06 15.22 16.81
C ILE A 55 10.26 16.07 18.08
N ASP A 56 9.71 15.64 19.22
CA ASP A 56 9.77 16.39 20.47
C ASP A 56 11.14 16.27 21.15
N LYS A 57 11.94 15.27 20.75
CA LYS A 57 13.33 15.13 21.19
C LYS A 57 14.34 15.93 20.34
N ILE A 58 13.90 16.63 19.30
CA ILE A 58 14.78 17.45 18.46
C ILE A 58 14.93 18.83 19.11
N GLU A 59 16.07 19.06 19.77
CA GLU A 59 16.38 20.32 20.46
C GLU A 59 16.62 21.49 19.50
N ASP A 60 17.31 21.24 18.38
CA ASP A 60 17.60 22.28 17.38
C ASP A 60 16.30 22.68 16.64
N PRO A 61 15.82 23.93 16.79
CA PRO A 61 14.58 24.37 16.17
C PRO A 61 14.64 24.37 14.65
N VAL A 62 15.82 24.58 14.04
CA VAL A 62 15.98 24.56 12.58
C VAL A 62 15.79 23.14 12.07
N LYS A 63 16.48 22.19 12.70
CA LYS A 63 16.35 20.77 12.36
C LYS A 63 14.92 20.26 12.59
N ARG A 64 14.29 20.63 13.71
CA ARG A 64 12.91 20.26 14.02
C ARG A 64 11.95 20.75 12.94
N ASN A 65 12.03 22.02 12.57
CA ASN A 65 11.17 22.62 11.54
C ASN A 65 11.42 21.99 10.16
N ALA A 66 12.66 21.68 9.83
CA ALA A 66 13.00 21.00 8.58
C ALA A 66 12.42 19.58 8.54
N THR A 67 12.51 18.81 9.63
CA THR A 67 11.93 17.46 9.72
C THR A 67 10.40 17.50 9.59
N ILE A 68 9.72 18.40 10.31
CA ILE A 68 8.26 18.57 10.20
C ILE A 68 7.87 18.92 8.77
N SER A 69 8.55 19.91 8.18
CA SER A 69 8.29 20.34 6.80
C SER A 69 8.52 19.20 5.81
N PHE A 70 9.51 18.34 6.05
CA PHE A 70 9.77 17.20 5.19
C PHE A 70 8.61 16.19 5.23
N ILE A 71 8.21 15.79 6.44
CA ILE A 71 7.10 14.84 6.67
C ILE A 71 5.78 15.36 6.09
N HIS A 72 5.53 16.67 6.17
CA HIS A 72 4.30 17.28 5.68
C HIS A 72 4.23 17.34 4.15
N ASN A 73 5.37 17.51 3.46
CA ASN A 73 5.37 17.84 2.04
C ASN A 73 5.81 16.68 1.13
N PHE A 74 6.60 15.71 1.60
CA PHE A 74 7.19 14.68 0.72
C PHE A 74 6.57 13.30 0.83
N GLY A 75 5.88 12.98 1.92
CA GLY A 75 5.17 11.72 2.04
C GLY A 75 5.09 11.19 3.46
N GLN A 76 4.07 10.37 3.68
CA GLN A 76 3.85 9.62 4.91
C GLN A 76 3.33 8.24 4.50
N MET A 77 4.02 7.19 4.91
CA MET A 77 3.53 5.83 4.73
C MET A 77 2.33 5.60 5.65
N PRO A 78 1.23 5.01 5.15
CA PRO A 78 0.14 4.59 6.03
C PRO A 78 0.63 3.62 7.10
N LYS A 79 -0.09 3.54 8.21
CA LYS A 79 0.21 2.59 9.28
C LYS A 79 0.13 1.14 8.77
N GLN A 80 1.13 0.32 9.10
CA GLN A 80 1.06 -1.11 8.86
C GLN A 80 -0.07 -1.73 9.69
N LEU A 81 -1.06 -2.32 9.02
CA LEU A 81 -2.25 -2.89 9.65
C LEU A 81 -2.09 -4.39 9.93
N PHE A 82 -1.23 -5.10 9.18
CA PHE A 82 -1.03 -6.53 9.33
C PHE A 82 0.41 -6.94 8.99
N LYS A 83 0.89 -7.98 9.69
CA LYS A 83 2.24 -8.54 9.54
C LYS A 83 2.28 -9.88 8.82
N ARG A 84 1.13 -10.35 8.35
CA ARG A 84 0.97 -11.59 7.59
C ARG A 84 0.37 -11.27 6.22
N PRO A 85 0.51 -12.15 5.20
CA PRO A 85 -0.11 -11.94 3.90
C PRO A 85 -1.62 -11.67 4.00
N HIS A 86 -2.09 -10.68 3.25
CA HIS A 86 -3.50 -10.37 3.15
C HIS A 86 -4.24 -11.50 2.44
N ARG A 87 -5.46 -11.80 2.88
CA ARG A 87 -6.26 -12.87 2.26
C ARG A 87 -6.65 -12.47 0.84
N GLN A 88 -6.41 -13.37 -0.11
CA GLN A 88 -6.90 -13.24 -1.48
C GLN A 88 -8.43 -13.35 -1.51
N ARG A 89 -9.09 -12.51 -2.31
CA ARG A 89 -10.53 -12.61 -2.56
C ARG A 89 -10.81 -13.77 -3.52
N LYS A 90 -11.81 -14.61 -3.19
CA LYS A 90 -12.29 -15.63 -4.11
C LYS A 90 -13.09 -14.96 -5.22
N VAL A 91 -12.67 -15.19 -6.47
CA VAL A 91 -13.39 -14.75 -7.65
C VAL A 91 -14.14 -15.96 -8.20
N PHE A 92 -15.46 -15.86 -8.32
CA PHE A 92 -16.24 -16.88 -9.00
C PHE A 92 -16.14 -16.59 -10.49
N SER A 93 -15.31 -17.36 -11.20
CA SER A 93 -15.31 -17.27 -12.66
C SER A 93 -16.69 -17.68 -13.16
N SER A 94 -17.45 -16.72 -13.69
CA SER A 94 -18.64 -17.02 -14.50
C SER A 94 -18.17 -17.52 -15.87
N THR A 95 -17.43 -18.62 -15.90
CA THR A 95 -17.24 -19.39 -17.13
C THR A 95 -18.54 -20.16 -17.31
N PRO A 96 -19.32 -19.94 -18.39
CA PRO A 96 -20.41 -20.84 -18.71
C PRO A 96 -19.80 -22.23 -18.86
N THR A 97 -20.22 -23.18 -18.04
CA THR A 97 -19.92 -24.58 -18.24
C THR A 97 -20.33 -24.90 -19.66
N ALA A 98 -19.36 -25.11 -20.56
CA ALA A 98 -19.65 -25.65 -21.88
C ALA A 98 -20.44 -26.93 -21.65
N ALA A 99 -21.66 -26.97 -22.22
CA ALA A 99 -22.52 -28.13 -22.16
C ALA A 99 -21.70 -29.35 -22.57
N ALA A 100 -21.65 -30.34 -21.68
CA ALA A 100 -21.19 -31.66 -22.04
C ALA A 100 -22.25 -32.24 -22.99
N ASP A 101 -21.81 -32.59 -24.20
CA ASP A 101 -22.55 -33.32 -25.22
C ASP A 101 -23.13 -34.64 -24.69
#